data_AF-A0A932P981-F1
#
_entry.id   AF-A0A932P981-F1
#
_cell.length_a   1.000
_cell.length_b   1.000
_cell.length_c   1.000
_cell.angle_alpha   90.00
_cell.angle_beta   90.00
_cell.angle_gamma   90.00
#
_symmetry.space_group_name_H-M   'P 1'
#
loop_
_entity.id
_entity.type
_entity.pdbx_description
1 polymer ?
#
loop_
_entity_poly.entity_id
_entity_poly.type
_entity_poly.pdbx_seq_one_letter_code
_entity_poly.pdbx_strand_id
1 'polypeptide(L)'
;MLGLSGLWARLKGRFQDRAVQDARLDGRGQSAPHEARRPQSGFLDPDTFAQVIQGVADADQGEERRLHVFSLADFRNAVGSKWGRLGALLEVAGDAIIRRHIDLSKDVVTRLDAEIACLAMPVANRQETRTRVASIATDLSTYLFGDAVINGRRPQVVAANMAFKDAIAEDGSLDHDAIRKAVATAGAALEAGAAQVSPHRATLAAMLPSDQAAALTGASRTGAAYSISGGDKPYRIDPDSVPQWVTEEPAKRRASDQPLPAFTVEGQQQWDGIGEKPAWAVEGAALRGADAPMTTWTMAGGNLNGADAARQSLSVEGNALTGADAARQTMVVEGKALNGADAARQTLTLGAKDGKGADWLEEQMERQAQAGLTSGSHLNADSSLTLVWTPTWVATRRAVGAFHAKVIRVDRDGAPPLEGVRAYTDAAPIESLTMDRFIATQAAYELKDLFYGRHKVGLTVPFHWMSLAPRWRDCIRIPFETCPPQALRKLLKIEIFGLSPAIPPHVINRLFEPLEKLDCPVMARLPLSAPGMVKALKGVRAIGIDLAELHDDEKVGDLELLQRMERFRDVAHKSGMACYVWGIRRRPLIAQVIKAGFSLVNGPGVMCDLAHPRPATANTAAE
;
A
#
# COMPACT_ATOMS: atom_id res chain seq x y z
N MET A 1 20.65 -14.61 50.02
CA MET A 1 19.44 -14.80 49.20
C MET A 1 18.30 -14.03 49.84
N LEU A 2 17.91 -12.90 49.27
CA LEU A 2 16.75 -12.10 49.67
C LEU A 2 15.84 -11.97 48.44
N GLY A 3 14.60 -12.45 48.57
CA GLY A 3 13.68 -12.66 47.45
C GLY A 3 12.99 -11.40 46.95
N LEU A 4 12.85 -11.31 45.63
CA LEU A 4 12.17 -10.27 44.84
C LEU A 4 10.68 -10.03 45.20
N SER A 5 10.09 -10.86 46.07
CA SER A 5 8.70 -10.73 46.51
C SER A 5 8.46 -9.56 47.49
N GLY A 6 9.48 -9.11 48.22
CA GLY A 6 9.34 -7.99 49.18
C GLY A 6 9.30 -6.59 48.55
N LEU A 7 9.84 -6.43 47.34
CA LEU A 7 9.96 -5.12 46.68
C LEU A 7 8.62 -4.65 46.09
N TRP A 8 7.78 -5.58 45.63
CA TRP A 8 6.47 -5.28 45.03
C TRP A 8 5.40 -4.90 46.05
N ALA A 9 5.44 -5.46 47.26
CA ALA A 9 4.50 -5.10 48.33
C ALA A 9 4.70 -3.65 48.82
N ARG A 10 5.94 -3.14 48.79
CA ARG A 10 6.28 -1.79 49.27
C ARG A 10 5.96 -0.67 48.28
N LEU A 11 5.84 -0.99 46.98
CA LEU A 11 5.42 -0.05 45.94
C LEU A 11 3.90 0.12 45.86
N LYS A 12 3.12 -0.92 46.19
CA LYS A 12 1.65 -0.88 46.11
C LYS A 12 1.03 0.01 47.22
N GLY A 13 1.66 0.08 48.40
CA GLY A 13 1.19 0.93 49.50
C GLY A 13 1.30 2.44 49.23
N ARG A 14 2.28 2.89 48.43
CA ARG A 14 2.49 4.34 48.16
C ARG A 14 1.48 4.94 47.17
N PHE A 15 0.73 4.13 46.42
CA PHE A 15 -0.26 4.62 45.47
C PHE A 15 -1.68 4.69 46.05
N GLN A 16 -1.95 4.03 47.18
CA GLN A 16 -3.28 4.10 47.82
C GLN A 16 -3.42 5.31 48.76
N ASP A 17 -2.35 5.78 49.39
CA ASP A 17 -2.42 6.93 50.31
C ASP A 17 -2.57 8.29 49.62
N ARG A 18 -2.27 8.39 48.32
CA ARG A 18 -2.37 9.66 47.57
C ARG A 18 -3.78 9.98 47.06
N ALA A 19 -4.65 8.97 46.95
CA ALA A 19 -6.01 9.14 46.45
C ALA A 19 -7.00 9.67 47.51
N VAL A 20 -6.62 9.67 48.80
CA VAL A 20 -7.50 10.07 49.91
C VAL A 20 -7.27 11.54 50.33
N GLN A 21 -6.17 12.19 49.91
CA GLN A 21 -5.86 13.56 50.31
C GLN A 21 -6.41 14.66 49.38
N ASP A 22 -6.75 14.36 48.13
CA ASP A 22 -7.27 15.37 47.18
C ASP A 22 -8.79 15.63 47.29
N ALA A 23 -9.50 14.96 48.20
CA ALA A 23 -10.96 15.08 48.34
C ALA A 23 -11.44 16.12 49.38
N ARG A 24 -10.59 17.04 49.85
CA ARG A 24 -10.95 17.96 50.97
C ARG A 24 -10.89 19.45 50.67
N LEU A 25 -10.62 19.87 49.45
CA LEU A 25 -10.65 21.28 49.07
C LEU A 25 -11.39 21.42 47.76
N ASP A 26 -12.71 21.65 47.83
CA ASP A 26 -13.44 22.53 46.91
C ASP A 26 -14.92 22.56 47.29
N GLY A 27 -15.28 23.58 48.09
CA GLY A 27 -16.65 24.00 48.30
C GLY A 27 -16.96 25.19 47.39
N ARG A 28 -17.61 24.97 46.25
CA ARG A 28 -18.35 25.97 45.47
C ARG A 28 -19.19 25.30 44.38
N GLY A 29 -20.51 25.56 44.39
CA GLY A 29 -21.43 25.36 43.26
C GLY A 29 -21.77 23.91 42.91
N GLN A 30 -22.87 23.39 43.47
CA GLN A 30 -23.48 22.13 43.02
C GLN A 30 -24.14 22.32 41.64
N SER A 31 -23.35 22.27 40.58
CA SER A 31 -23.84 21.73 39.30
C SER A 31 -23.98 20.22 39.48
N ALA A 32 -25.18 19.69 39.24
CA ALA A 32 -25.46 18.27 39.36
C ALA A 32 -24.37 17.46 38.64
N PRO A 33 -23.84 16.38 39.26
CA PRO A 33 -22.81 15.57 38.64
C PRO A 33 -23.36 15.01 37.32
N HIS A 34 -22.78 15.44 36.20
CA HIS A 34 -22.95 14.74 34.93
C HIS A 34 -22.42 13.32 35.15
N GLU A 35 -23.33 12.36 35.39
CA GLU A 35 -22.98 10.95 35.39
C GLU A 35 -22.23 10.66 34.10
N ALA A 36 -20.97 10.24 34.24
CA ALA A 36 -20.13 9.86 33.11
C ALA A 36 -20.84 8.71 32.38
N ARG A 37 -21.55 9.05 31.29
CA ARG A 37 -22.23 8.07 30.44
C ARG A 37 -21.19 7.05 29.99
N ARG A 38 -21.47 5.77 30.29
CA ARG A 38 -20.63 4.66 29.83
C ARG A 38 -20.54 4.72 28.29
N PRO A 39 -19.36 4.50 27.70
CA PRO A 39 -19.22 4.50 26.24
C PRO A 39 -20.18 3.47 25.64
N GLN A 40 -21.12 3.94 24.83
CA GLN A 40 -22.09 3.09 24.16
C GLN A 40 -21.37 2.34 23.02
N SER A 41 -21.39 1.00 23.06
CA SER A 41 -20.74 0.17 22.06
C SER A 41 -21.76 -0.32 21.02
N GLY A 42 -22.18 0.53 20.09
CA GLY A 42 -22.88 0.10 18.87
C GLY A 42 -24.17 0.83 18.54
N PHE A 43 -24.98 0.21 17.68
CA PHE A 43 -26.30 0.71 17.31
C PHE A 43 -27.27 0.52 18.47
N LEU A 44 -28.04 1.55 18.77
CA LEU A 44 -29.11 1.47 19.75
C LEU A 44 -30.31 0.75 19.12
N ASP A 45 -31.08 0.02 19.92
CA ASP A 45 -32.42 -0.38 19.50
C ASP A 45 -33.28 0.87 19.23
N PRO A 46 -34.28 0.79 18.32
CA PRO A 46 -35.10 1.93 17.92
C PRO A 46 -35.75 2.68 19.09
N ASP A 47 -36.20 1.96 20.11
CA ASP A 47 -36.88 2.55 21.27
C ASP A 47 -35.91 3.33 22.16
N THR A 48 -34.74 2.75 22.46
CA THR A 48 -33.68 3.45 23.19
C THR A 48 -33.16 4.64 22.40
N PHE A 49 -33.06 4.52 21.08
CA PHE A 49 -32.71 5.65 20.23
C PHE A 49 -33.76 6.77 20.31
N ALA A 50 -35.05 6.44 20.22
CA ALA A 50 -36.18 7.38 20.36
C ALA A 50 -36.09 8.15 21.68
N GLN A 51 -35.88 7.44 22.80
CA GLN A 51 -35.74 8.05 24.12
C GLN A 51 -34.54 9.00 24.20
N VAL A 52 -33.41 8.64 23.57
CA VAL A 52 -32.22 9.50 23.55
C VAL A 52 -32.48 10.77 22.73
N ILE A 53 -33.09 10.67 21.55
CA ILE A 53 -33.38 11.86 20.74
C ILE A 53 -34.47 12.74 21.36
N GLN A 54 -35.46 12.15 22.05
CA GLN A 54 -36.47 12.89 22.83
C GLN A 54 -35.81 13.67 23.96
N GLY A 55 -34.94 13.02 24.74
CA GLY A 55 -34.21 13.69 25.83
C GLY A 55 -33.30 14.81 25.34
N VAL A 56 -32.74 14.71 24.13
CA VAL A 56 -31.98 15.80 23.51
C VAL A 56 -32.92 16.92 23.04
N ALA A 57 -34.07 16.60 22.46
CA ALA A 57 -35.06 17.58 22.02
C ALA A 57 -35.63 18.40 23.18
N ASP A 58 -35.88 17.77 24.33
CA ASP A 58 -36.41 18.43 25.52
C ASP A 58 -35.37 19.33 26.23
N ALA A 59 -34.09 18.99 26.11
CA ALA A 59 -33.00 19.72 26.77
C ALA A 59 -32.57 21.00 26.04
N ASP A 60 -32.83 21.12 24.74
CA ASP A 60 -32.31 22.21 23.90
C ASP A 60 -33.44 23.11 23.39
N GLN A 61 -33.64 24.27 24.03
CA GLN A 61 -34.67 25.23 23.64
C GLN A 61 -34.27 26.15 22.48
N GLY A 62 -33.03 26.07 21.98
CA GLY A 62 -32.44 27.09 21.11
C GLY A 62 -32.22 26.71 19.64
N GLU A 63 -31.85 25.45 19.36
CA GLU A 63 -31.55 25.01 18.00
C GLU A 63 -32.38 23.80 17.57
N GLU A 64 -32.99 23.87 16.38
CA GLU A 64 -33.75 22.77 15.78
C GLU A 64 -32.79 21.61 15.44
N ARG A 65 -32.65 20.68 16.38
CA ARG A 65 -31.89 19.44 16.19
C ARG A 65 -32.55 18.57 15.12
N ARG A 66 -31.73 17.95 14.28
CA ARG A 66 -32.17 17.20 13.11
C ARG A 66 -31.73 15.75 13.17
N LEU A 67 -32.63 14.88 12.74
CA LEU A 67 -32.37 13.48 12.44
C LEU A 67 -31.92 13.36 10.99
N HIS A 68 -30.81 12.64 10.79
CA HIS A 68 -30.28 12.30 9.47
C HIS A 68 -30.62 10.85 9.16
N VAL A 69 -31.27 10.62 8.03
CA VAL A 69 -31.75 9.30 7.64
C VAL A 69 -31.10 8.90 6.33
N PHE A 70 -30.40 7.77 6.33
CA PHE A 70 -29.79 7.18 5.14
C PHE A 70 -30.66 6.04 4.64
N SER A 71 -31.04 6.06 3.36
CA SER A 71 -31.84 5.01 2.74
C SER A 71 -31.17 4.38 1.54
N LEU A 72 -31.22 3.05 1.52
CA LEU A 72 -30.83 2.18 0.40
C LEU A 72 -32.03 1.77 -0.46
N ALA A 73 -33.17 2.45 -0.37
CA ALA A 73 -34.39 2.07 -1.11
C ALA A 73 -34.17 2.06 -2.62
N ASP A 74 -33.45 3.05 -3.15
CA ASP A 74 -33.07 3.08 -4.57
C ASP A 74 -32.22 1.86 -4.95
N PHE A 75 -31.29 1.47 -4.07
CA PHE A 75 -30.48 0.29 -4.28
C PHE A 75 -31.32 -0.97 -4.38
N ARG A 76 -32.19 -1.18 -3.40
CA ARG A 76 -33.07 -2.33 -3.35
C ARG A 76 -33.90 -2.42 -4.62
N ASN A 77 -34.47 -1.29 -5.06
CA ASN A 77 -35.27 -1.23 -6.27
C ASN A 77 -34.43 -1.60 -7.50
N ALA A 78 -33.18 -1.14 -7.58
CA ALA A 78 -32.26 -1.48 -8.65
C ALA A 78 -31.84 -2.97 -8.64
N VAL A 79 -31.63 -3.55 -7.47
CA VAL A 79 -31.22 -4.96 -7.27
C VAL A 79 -32.37 -5.95 -7.45
N GLY A 80 -33.61 -5.52 -7.16
CA GLY A 80 -34.82 -6.32 -7.28
C GLY A 80 -34.79 -7.57 -6.39
N SER A 81 -35.08 -8.73 -6.96
CA SER A 81 -35.23 -9.99 -6.23
C SER A 81 -33.96 -10.48 -5.52
N LYS A 82 -32.78 -9.96 -5.90
CA LYS A 82 -31.50 -10.31 -5.26
C LYS A 82 -31.32 -9.64 -3.89
N TRP A 83 -32.16 -8.67 -3.53
CA TRP A 83 -32.05 -7.92 -2.28
C TRP A 83 -32.03 -8.84 -1.05
N GLY A 84 -32.88 -9.87 -1.01
CA GLY A 84 -32.95 -10.78 0.13
C GLY A 84 -31.62 -11.50 0.44
N ARG A 85 -30.74 -11.67 -0.55
CA ARG A 85 -29.40 -12.25 -0.35
C ARG A 85 -28.36 -11.21 0.05
N LEU A 86 -28.51 -9.97 -0.40
CA LEU A 86 -27.54 -8.91 -0.18
C LEU A 86 -27.83 -8.10 1.08
N GLY A 87 -29.08 -7.97 1.50
CA GLY A 87 -29.53 -7.09 2.59
C GLY A 87 -28.66 -7.22 3.85
N ALA A 88 -28.41 -8.45 4.33
CA ALA A 88 -27.59 -8.68 5.51
C ALA A 88 -26.10 -8.31 5.34
N LEU A 89 -25.55 -8.45 4.13
CA LEU A 89 -24.17 -8.02 3.86
C LEU A 89 -24.07 -6.50 3.82
N LEU A 90 -25.05 -5.86 3.19
CA LEU A 90 -25.18 -4.40 3.09
C LEU A 90 -25.43 -3.77 4.45
N GLU A 91 -26.14 -4.50 5.31
CA GLU A 91 -26.32 -4.18 6.71
C GLU A 91 -24.94 -4.00 7.38
N VAL A 92 -24.12 -5.05 7.39
CA VAL A 92 -22.78 -5.00 8.02
C VAL A 92 -21.87 -3.94 7.38
N ALA A 93 -21.87 -3.82 6.05
CA ALA A 93 -21.07 -2.84 5.34
C ALA A 93 -21.48 -1.40 5.65
N GLY A 94 -22.79 -1.12 5.62
CA GLY A 94 -23.33 0.20 5.91
C GLY A 94 -22.98 0.67 7.31
N ASP A 95 -23.02 -0.25 8.28
CA ASP A 95 -22.62 0.02 9.66
C ASP A 95 -21.15 0.37 9.79
N ALA A 96 -20.30 -0.42 9.12
CA ALA A 96 -18.87 -0.19 9.14
C ALA A 96 -18.49 1.15 8.51
N ILE A 97 -19.26 1.64 7.52
CA ILE A 97 -19.06 2.93 6.88
C ILE A 97 -19.55 4.06 7.79
N ILE A 98 -20.78 4.00 8.28
CA ILE A 98 -21.34 5.03 9.19
C ILE A 98 -20.42 5.21 10.40
N ARG A 99 -19.95 4.12 11.01
CA ARG A 99 -19.05 4.16 12.18
C ARG A 99 -17.69 4.84 11.93
N ARG A 100 -17.23 4.93 10.68
CA ARG A 100 -15.97 5.64 10.36
C ARG A 100 -16.13 7.16 10.42
N HIS A 101 -17.36 7.65 10.29
CA HIS A 101 -17.66 9.07 10.17
C HIS A 101 -18.27 9.67 11.44
N ILE A 102 -18.52 8.87 12.47
CA ILE A 102 -19.18 9.29 13.71
C ILE A 102 -18.33 9.00 14.94
N ASP A 103 -18.51 9.81 15.97
CA ASP A 103 -17.90 9.63 17.29
C ASP A 103 -18.94 8.97 18.20
N LEU A 104 -18.84 7.64 18.41
CA LEU A 104 -19.80 6.88 19.24
C LEU A 104 -19.89 7.35 20.71
N SER A 105 -19.00 8.25 21.16
CA SER A 105 -19.10 8.88 22.47
C SER A 105 -20.04 10.10 22.50
N LYS A 106 -20.37 10.66 21.34
CA LYS A 106 -21.16 11.89 21.17
C LYS A 106 -22.39 11.72 20.27
N ASP A 107 -22.24 10.88 19.25
CA ASP A 107 -23.22 10.63 18.21
C ASP A 107 -23.96 9.34 18.52
N VAL A 108 -25.25 9.30 18.21
CA VAL A 108 -26.08 8.10 18.37
C VAL A 108 -26.64 7.65 17.04
N VAL A 109 -26.69 6.34 16.85
CA VAL A 109 -27.10 5.72 15.59
C VAL A 109 -27.99 4.51 15.88
N THR A 110 -29.02 4.33 15.06
CA THR A 110 -29.90 3.16 15.08
C THR A 110 -30.21 2.69 13.66
N ARG A 111 -30.80 1.51 13.56
CA ARG A 111 -31.36 0.97 12.33
C ARG A 111 -32.84 0.70 12.50
N LEU A 112 -33.62 1.11 11.51
CA LEU A 112 -35.03 0.75 11.44
C LEU A 112 -35.20 -0.60 10.74
N ASP A 113 -34.47 -0.80 9.65
CA ASP A 113 -34.46 -2.04 8.87
C ASP A 113 -33.15 -2.15 8.04
N ALA A 114 -33.09 -3.13 7.15
CA ALA A 114 -31.93 -3.34 6.27
C ALA A 114 -31.72 -2.20 5.24
N GLU A 115 -32.72 -1.34 5.04
CA GLU A 115 -32.70 -0.25 4.07
C GLU A 115 -32.42 1.11 4.73
N ILE A 116 -32.83 1.31 5.98
CA ILE A 116 -32.87 2.62 6.63
C ILE A 116 -32.04 2.64 7.92
N ALA A 117 -31.06 3.53 7.94
CA ALA A 117 -30.27 3.87 9.13
C ALA A 117 -30.51 5.33 9.55
N CYS A 118 -30.57 5.56 10.86
CA CYS A 118 -30.85 6.86 11.46
C CYS A 118 -29.66 7.31 12.31
N LEU A 119 -29.23 8.57 12.13
CA LEU A 119 -28.09 9.18 12.79
C LEU A 119 -28.49 10.53 13.42
N ALA A 120 -28.18 10.70 14.70
CA ALA A 120 -28.30 11.97 15.41
C ALA A 120 -26.92 12.40 15.94
N MET A 121 -26.54 13.64 15.64
CA MET A 121 -25.26 14.25 16.04
C MET A 121 -25.52 15.48 16.93
N PRO A 122 -25.89 15.29 18.21
CA PRO A 122 -26.36 16.37 19.08
C PRO A 122 -25.28 17.40 19.42
N VAL A 123 -23.99 17.10 19.22
CA VAL A 123 -22.88 18.00 19.54
C VAL A 123 -22.34 18.71 18.29
N ALA A 124 -22.54 18.15 17.10
CA ALA A 124 -22.00 18.70 15.86
C ALA A 124 -22.75 19.96 15.43
N ASN A 125 -22.02 20.95 14.93
CA ASN A 125 -22.66 22.11 14.32
C ASN A 125 -23.27 21.76 12.95
N ARG A 126 -24.12 22.64 12.40
CA ARG A 126 -24.84 22.41 11.14
C ARG A 126 -23.92 22.15 9.94
N GLN A 127 -22.78 22.82 9.86
CA GLN A 127 -21.86 22.67 8.74
C GLN A 127 -21.13 21.33 8.81
N GLU A 128 -20.60 20.98 9.98
CA GLU A 128 -19.96 19.69 10.25
C GLU A 128 -20.92 18.53 9.99
N THR A 129 -22.15 18.66 10.50
CA THR A 129 -23.24 17.72 10.29
C THR A 129 -23.49 17.47 8.80
N ARG A 130 -23.62 18.54 8.00
CA ARG A 130 -23.83 18.42 6.54
C ARG A 130 -22.65 17.74 5.84
N THR A 131 -21.42 18.11 6.19
CA THR A 131 -20.22 17.50 5.61
C THR A 131 -20.16 16.01 5.92
N ARG A 132 -20.39 15.60 7.19
CA ARG A 132 -20.38 14.18 7.57
C ARG A 132 -21.47 13.38 6.87
N VAL A 133 -22.70 13.91 6.83
CA VAL A 133 -23.83 13.25 6.15
C VAL A 133 -23.54 13.06 4.65
N ALA A 134 -23.00 14.09 3.99
CA ALA A 134 -22.62 14.00 2.58
C ALA A 134 -21.50 12.97 2.35
N SER A 135 -20.48 12.93 3.22
CA SER A 135 -19.40 11.95 3.16
C SER A 135 -19.91 10.52 3.38
N ILE A 136 -20.79 10.30 4.37
CA ILE A 136 -21.41 8.99 4.61
C ILE A 136 -22.21 8.52 3.39
N ALA A 137 -23.08 9.38 2.85
CA ALA A 137 -23.88 9.03 1.68
C ALA A 137 -23.02 8.74 0.44
N THR A 138 -21.94 9.50 0.25
CA THR A 138 -20.98 9.30 -0.85
C THR A 138 -20.20 8.01 -0.68
N ASP A 139 -19.70 7.71 0.52
CA ASP A 139 -18.95 6.49 0.80
C ASP A 139 -19.84 5.26 0.71
N LEU A 140 -21.07 5.32 1.23
CA LEU A 140 -22.05 4.25 1.06
C LEU A 140 -22.35 4.03 -0.44
N SER A 141 -22.57 5.10 -1.19
CA SER A 141 -22.82 4.99 -2.64
C SER A 141 -21.60 4.40 -3.37
N THR A 142 -20.41 4.90 -3.08
CA THR A 142 -19.17 4.44 -3.74
C THR A 142 -18.84 3.00 -3.38
N TYR A 143 -19.00 2.61 -2.11
CA TYR A 143 -18.70 1.26 -1.66
C TYR A 143 -19.71 0.23 -2.19
N LEU A 144 -20.99 0.59 -2.24
CA LEU A 144 -22.04 -0.34 -2.69
C LEU A 144 -22.12 -0.48 -4.20
N PHE A 145 -21.82 0.59 -4.94
CA PHE A 145 -22.03 0.63 -6.38
C PHE A 145 -20.75 0.70 -7.19
N GLY A 146 -19.63 1.17 -6.62
CA GLY A 146 -18.56 1.73 -7.44
C GLY A 146 -19.19 2.69 -8.44
N ASP A 147 -18.87 2.54 -9.72
CA ASP A 147 -19.48 3.28 -10.82
C ASP A 147 -20.56 2.49 -11.59
N ALA A 148 -21.10 1.43 -11.00
CA ALA A 148 -22.11 0.60 -11.65
C ALA A 148 -23.41 1.38 -11.94
N VAL A 149 -23.84 1.30 -13.20
CA VAL A 149 -25.10 1.87 -13.69
C VAL A 149 -26.11 0.74 -13.87
N ILE A 150 -27.23 0.80 -13.14
CA ILE A 150 -28.32 -0.19 -13.22
C ILE A 150 -29.52 0.49 -13.88
N ASN A 151 -30.04 -0.10 -14.97
CA ASN A 151 -31.15 0.48 -15.74
C ASN A 151 -30.88 1.91 -16.25
N GLY A 152 -29.63 2.22 -16.60
CA GLY A 152 -29.25 3.54 -17.10
C GLY A 152 -29.12 4.62 -16.03
N ARG A 153 -29.30 4.28 -14.75
CA ARG A 153 -29.08 5.17 -13.61
C ARG A 153 -28.07 4.56 -12.62
N ARG A 154 -27.18 5.37 -12.07
CA ARG A 154 -26.38 4.98 -10.91
C ARG A 154 -27.30 5.07 -9.68
N PRO A 155 -27.61 3.96 -9.00
CA PRO A 155 -28.46 4.06 -7.82
C PRO A 155 -27.71 4.84 -6.72
N GLN A 156 -28.44 5.67 -5.99
CA GLN A 156 -27.86 6.58 -5.00
C GLN A 156 -28.38 6.30 -3.61
N VAL A 157 -27.53 6.55 -2.61
CA VAL A 157 -27.97 6.57 -1.21
C VAL A 157 -28.67 7.89 -0.94
N VAL A 158 -29.94 7.81 -0.55
CA VAL A 158 -30.75 8.99 -0.22
C VAL A 158 -30.46 9.39 1.22
N ALA A 159 -30.05 10.65 1.42
CA ALA A 159 -29.90 11.25 2.74
C ALA A 159 -31.04 12.26 2.98
N ALA A 160 -31.96 11.93 3.89
CA ALA A 160 -33.03 12.82 4.33
C ALA A 160 -32.68 13.50 5.65
N ASN A 161 -33.19 14.72 5.85
CA ASN A 161 -33.02 15.49 7.07
C ASN A 161 -34.41 15.88 7.59
N MET A 162 -34.73 15.57 8.84
CA MET A 162 -36.00 15.95 9.47
C MET A 162 -35.79 16.43 10.91
N ALA A 163 -36.73 17.19 11.49
CA ALA A 163 -36.62 17.61 12.88
C ALA A 163 -36.89 16.43 13.83
N PHE A 164 -36.28 16.42 15.03
CA PHE A 164 -36.51 15.36 16.01
C PHE A 164 -37.99 15.17 16.37
N LYS A 165 -38.71 16.27 16.58
CA LYS A 165 -40.15 16.25 16.88
C LYS A 165 -41.00 15.57 15.80
N ASP A 166 -40.55 15.58 14.54
CA ASP A 166 -41.28 14.98 13.43
C ASP A 166 -40.93 13.49 13.26
N ALA A 167 -39.88 13.02 13.94
CA ALA A 167 -39.39 11.64 13.87
C ALA A 167 -39.86 10.78 15.06
N ILE A 168 -40.58 11.38 16.02
CA ILE A 168 -41.04 10.72 17.24
C ILE A 168 -42.57 10.78 17.24
N ALA A 169 -43.21 9.62 17.39
CA ALA A 169 -44.66 9.50 17.48
C ALA A 169 -45.18 9.98 18.85
N GLU A 170 -46.51 10.14 18.97
CA GLU A 170 -47.13 10.59 20.23
C GLU A 170 -46.86 9.67 21.42
N ASP A 171 -46.57 8.39 21.17
CA ASP A 171 -46.22 7.39 22.19
C ASP A 171 -44.73 7.40 22.58
N GLY A 172 -43.92 8.27 21.97
CA GLY A 172 -42.48 8.38 22.21
C GLY A 172 -41.61 7.39 21.42
N SER A 173 -42.20 6.55 20.57
CA SER A 173 -41.46 5.67 19.65
C SER A 173 -41.02 6.41 18.38
N LEU A 174 -40.15 5.80 17.56
CA LEU A 174 -39.81 6.37 16.25
C LEU A 174 -40.99 6.27 15.29
N ASP A 175 -41.39 7.40 14.70
CA ASP A 175 -42.41 7.42 13.64
C ASP A 175 -41.82 6.92 12.32
N HIS A 176 -41.93 5.60 12.10
CA HIS A 176 -41.41 4.94 10.91
C HIS A 176 -42.05 5.47 9.62
N ASP A 177 -43.32 5.87 9.65
CA ASP A 177 -44.04 6.35 8.49
C ASP A 177 -43.59 7.77 8.12
N ALA A 178 -43.40 8.64 9.11
CA ALA A 178 -42.82 9.96 8.90
C ALA A 178 -41.39 9.88 8.36
N ILE A 179 -40.58 8.96 8.89
CA ILE A 179 -39.20 8.72 8.40
C ILE A 179 -39.20 8.23 6.95
N ARG A 180 -40.03 7.24 6.60
CA ARG A 180 -40.15 6.74 5.21
C ARG A 180 -40.67 7.84 4.29
N LYS A 181 -41.59 8.68 4.74
CA LYS A 181 -42.10 9.84 3.97
C LYS A 181 -41.01 10.88 3.73
N ALA A 182 -40.18 11.17 4.73
CA ALA A 182 -39.04 12.08 4.59
C ALA A 182 -38.01 11.55 3.57
N VAL A 183 -37.70 10.25 3.63
CA VAL A 183 -36.85 9.57 2.66
C VAL A 183 -37.44 9.63 1.25
N ALA A 184 -38.72 9.30 1.08
CA ALA A 184 -39.39 9.34 -0.22
C ALA A 184 -39.38 10.76 -0.82
N THR A 185 -39.60 11.78 0.02
CA THR A 185 -39.54 13.19 -0.38
C THR A 185 -38.13 13.61 -0.83
N ALA A 186 -37.10 13.22 -0.07
CA ALA A 186 -35.71 13.48 -0.43
C ALA A 186 -35.28 12.73 -1.71
N GLY A 187 -35.75 11.49 -1.88
CA GLY A 187 -35.53 10.70 -3.09
C GLY A 187 -36.13 11.37 -4.31
N ALA A 188 -37.39 11.80 -4.25
CA ALA A 188 -38.05 12.51 -5.35
C ALA A 188 -37.31 13.80 -5.76
N ALA A 189 -36.74 14.54 -4.79
CA ALA A 189 -35.95 15.73 -5.06
C ALA A 189 -34.61 15.41 -5.79
N LEU A 190 -33.96 14.30 -5.44
CA LEU A 190 -32.76 13.81 -6.15
C LEU A 190 -33.10 13.41 -7.60
N GLU A 191 -34.22 12.74 -7.82
CA GLU A 191 -34.65 12.35 -9.18
C GLU A 191 -34.93 13.57 -10.07
N ALA A 192 -35.54 14.61 -9.51
CA ALA A 192 -35.79 15.86 -10.24
C ALA A 192 -34.48 16.59 -10.63
N GLY A 193 -33.44 16.50 -9.80
CA GLY A 193 -32.13 17.11 -10.07
C GLY A 193 -31.24 16.31 -11.04
N ALA A 194 -31.38 14.99 -11.07
CA ALA A 194 -30.55 14.11 -11.90
C ALA A 194 -30.81 14.23 -13.41
N ALA A 195 -31.93 14.82 -13.83
CA ALA A 195 -32.30 14.99 -15.24
C ALA A 195 -31.39 15.96 -16.03
N GLN A 196 -30.42 16.63 -15.39
CA GLN A 196 -29.51 17.59 -16.05
C GLN A 196 -28.07 17.09 -16.25
N VAL A 197 -27.74 15.84 -15.90
CA VAL A 197 -26.39 15.28 -16.12
C VAL A 197 -26.51 14.04 -16.99
N SER A 198 -25.91 14.11 -18.19
CA SER A 198 -25.98 13.03 -19.19
C SER A 198 -25.25 11.76 -18.70
N PRO A 199 -25.88 10.58 -18.76
CA PRO A 199 -25.26 9.34 -18.30
C PRO A 199 -24.48 8.65 -19.43
N HIS A 200 -23.23 8.27 -19.17
CA HIS A 200 -22.46 7.34 -20.02
C HIS A 200 -22.72 5.88 -19.59
N ARG A 201 -22.64 4.94 -20.55
CA ARG A 201 -23.42 3.68 -20.59
C ARG A 201 -22.54 2.41 -20.68
N ALA A 202 -22.92 1.38 -19.90
CA ALA A 202 -22.80 -0.10 -20.06
C ALA A 202 -21.41 -0.79 -19.93
N THR A 203 -21.22 -2.02 -19.41
CA THR A 203 -22.14 -3.10 -18.93
C THR A 203 -21.41 -4.16 -18.08
N LEU A 204 -22.09 -4.81 -17.12
CA LEU A 204 -21.69 -6.09 -16.51
C LEU A 204 -22.71 -7.17 -16.87
N ALA A 205 -22.33 -8.06 -17.79
CA ALA A 205 -23.04 -9.28 -18.16
C ALA A 205 -22.07 -10.48 -18.09
N ALA A 206 -21.66 -10.86 -16.88
CA ALA A 206 -21.06 -12.15 -16.58
C ALA A 206 -21.11 -12.36 -15.07
N MET A 207 -21.23 -13.62 -14.61
CA MET A 207 -21.25 -14.08 -13.20
C MET A 207 -22.68 -14.08 -12.59
N LEU A 208 -23.39 -15.19 -12.34
CA LEU A 208 -23.06 -16.56 -11.87
C LEU A 208 -24.28 -17.50 -12.04
N PRO A 209 -24.13 -18.81 -11.76
CA PRO A 209 -25.05 -19.51 -10.85
C PRO A 209 -24.32 -20.32 -9.75
N SER A 210 -25.06 -21.00 -8.87
CA SER A 210 -25.57 -20.50 -7.58
C SER A 210 -25.83 -21.70 -6.65
N ASP A 211 -24.79 -22.21 -5.99
CA ASP A 211 -24.89 -23.42 -5.20
C ASP A 211 -23.82 -23.38 -4.10
N GLN A 212 -24.18 -23.79 -2.88
CA GLN A 212 -23.30 -24.01 -1.71
C GLN A 212 -23.04 -22.81 -0.79
N ALA A 213 -24.02 -22.54 0.08
CA ALA A 213 -23.83 -21.78 1.32
C ALA A 213 -24.61 -22.44 2.47
N ALA A 214 -24.06 -23.53 3.05
CA ALA A 214 -24.45 -24.02 4.39
C ALA A 214 -23.47 -25.10 4.92
N ALA A 215 -22.56 -24.74 5.83
CA ALA A 215 -22.02 -25.58 6.94
C ALA A 215 -20.77 -24.88 7.55
N LEU A 216 -20.93 -24.03 8.57
CA LEU A 216 -20.82 -24.32 10.02
C LEU A 216 -19.41 -24.62 10.59
N THR A 217 -18.87 -23.57 11.21
CA THR A 217 -18.19 -23.46 12.53
C THR A 217 -17.63 -24.72 13.23
N GLY A 218 -16.34 -24.67 13.62
CA GLY A 218 -15.83 -25.46 14.75
C GLY A 218 -14.30 -25.55 14.98
N ALA A 219 -13.84 -24.98 16.10
CA ALA A 219 -12.65 -25.28 16.93
C ALA A 219 -11.20 -25.10 16.42
N SER A 220 -10.43 -24.25 17.13
CA SER A 220 -9.02 -23.87 16.83
C SER A 220 -8.00 -24.75 17.57
N ARG A 221 -6.96 -25.23 16.86
CA ARG A 221 -5.78 -25.90 17.45
C ARG A 221 -4.52 -25.02 17.46
N THR A 222 -3.73 -25.17 18.51
CA THR A 222 -2.52 -24.42 18.88
C THR A 222 -1.24 -24.92 18.18
N GLY A 223 -1.02 -24.58 16.91
CA GLY A 223 0.31 -24.61 16.24
C GLY A 223 1.15 -23.33 16.35
N ALA A 224 2.47 -23.46 16.16
CA ALA A 224 3.53 -22.45 16.35
C ALA A 224 3.61 -21.36 15.25
N ALA A 225 4.22 -20.23 15.60
CA ALA A 225 4.37 -19.03 14.77
C ALA A 225 5.27 -19.23 13.53
N TYR A 226 5.04 -18.45 12.49
CA TYR A 226 5.83 -18.42 11.26
C TYR A 226 7.12 -17.60 11.47
N SER A 227 8.28 -18.20 11.23
CA SER A 227 9.55 -17.48 11.15
C SER A 227 10.33 -17.93 9.91
N ILE A 228 10.93 -16.97 9.21
CA ILE A 228 11.96 -17.22 8.20
C ILE A 228 13.27 -17.30 8.98
N SER A 229 13.86 -18.49 9.10
CA SER A 229 15.17 -18.65 9.75
C SER A 229 16.28 -18.33 8.76
N GLY A 230 16.84 -17.13 8.85
CA GLY A 230 18.11 -16.76 8.18
C GLY A 230 19.31 -17.11 9.06
N GLY A 231 19.51 -18.39 9.37
CA GLY A 231 20.62 -18.87 10.20
C GLY A 231 21.59 -19.75 9.43
N ASP A 232 22.89 -19.64 9.75
CA ASP A 232 24.07 -20.27 9.13
C ASP A 232 24.11 -21.82 9.06
N LYS A 233 23.00 -22.51 9.35
CA LYS A 233 22.96 -23.98 9.24
C LYS A 233 22.44 -24.37 7.86
N PRO A 234 23.24 -25.06 7.01
CA PRO A 234 22.75 -25.54 5.73
C PRO A 234 21.52 -26.44 5.96
N TYR A 235 20.40 -26.03 5.38
CA TYR A 235 19.13 -26.74 5.48
C TYR A 235 19.25 -28.08 4.72
N ARG A 236 19.46 -29.18 5.45
CA ARG A 236 19.54 -30.52 4.87
C ARG A 236 18.12 -31.04 4.67
N ILE A 237 17.65 -31.06 3.43
CA ILE A 237 16.35 -31.61 3.06
C ILE A 237 16.46 -33.14 3.13
N ASP A 238 15.62 -33.75 3.95
CA ASP A 238 15.42 -35.19 3.96
C ASP A 238 14.69 -35.61 2.66
N PRO A 239 15.33 -36.41 1.77
CA PRO A 239 14.74 -36.78 0.49
C PRO A 239 13.41 -37.52 0.61
N ASP A 240 13.15 -38.21 1.72
CA ASP A 240 11.92 -38.98 1.95
C ASP A 240 10.72 -38.10 2.34
N SER A 241 10.95 -36.81 2.51
CA SER A 241 9.96 -35.86 3.03
C SER A 241 9.36 -34.91 2.00
N VAL A 242 9.74 -35.09 0.74
CA VAL A 242 9.22 -34.32 -0.39
C VAL A 242 7.92 -34.98 -0.86
N PRO A 243 6.82 -34.23 -1.11
CA PRO A 243 5.55 -34.83 -1.53
C PRO A 243 5.72 -35.78 -2.75
N GLN A 244 5.03 -36.92 -2.78
CA GLN A 244 5.23 -37.96 -3.81
C GLN A 244 5.10 -37.48 -5.27
N TRP A 245 4.26 -36.47 -5.53
CA TRP A 245 4.13 -35.87 -6.88
C TRP A 245 5.37 -35.07 -7.32
N VAL A 246 6.33 -34.85 -6.43
CA VAL A 246 7.61 -34.16 -6.66
C VAL A 246 8.73 -35.14 -7.04
N THR A 247 8.56 -36.44 -6.78
CA THR A 247 9.57 -37.49 -7.02
C THR A 247 9.38 -38.26 -8.33
N GLU A 248 8.32 -38.01 -9.08
CA GLU A 248 8.08 -38.68 -10.37
C GLU A 248 8.85 -37.97 -11.50
N GLU A 249 10.01 -38.53 -11.88
CA GLU A 249 10.80 -38.08 -13.03
C GLU A 249 10.13 -38.40 -14.37
N PRO A 250 9.97 -37.43 -15.29
CA PRO A 250 9.62 -37.73 -16.68
C PRO A 250 10.86 -38.21 -17.46
N ALA A 251 10.74 -39.38 -18.08
CA ALA A 251 11.79 -40.01 -18.86
C ALA A 251 12.21 -39.21 -20.12
N LYS A 252 13.51 -38.95 -20.21
CA LYS A 252 14.40 -38.75 -21.39
C LYS A 252 13.97 -37.76 -22.49
N ARG A 253 14.78 -36.70 -22.66
CA ARG A 253 14.94 -35.99 -23.95
C ARG A 253 16.42 -35.82 -24.34
N ARG A 254 16.58 -35.79 -25.67
CA ARG A 254 17.79 -35.93 -26.49
C ARG A 254 18.66 -34.66 -26.51
N ALA A 255 19.93 -34.92 -26.82
CA ALA A 255 21.00 -33.97 -27.08
C ALA A 255 20.85 -33.22 -28.42
N SER A 256 21.20 -31.93 -28.42
CA SER A 256 22.07 -31.30 -29.42
C SER A 256 22.35 -29.84 -29.04
N ASP A 257 23.54 -29.59 -28.52
CA ASP A 257 24.22 -28.30 -28.55
C ASP A 257 24.88 -28.11 -29.92
N GLN A 258 24.82 -26.91 -30.52
CA GLN A 258 25.96 -26.28 -31.20
C GLN A 258 25.82 -24.74 -31.23
N PRO A 259 26.89 -23.96 -30.99
CA PRO A 259 26.89 -22.49 -30.99
C PRO A 259 27.31 -21.87 -32.34
N LEU A 260 26.87 -20.63 -32.59
CA LEU A 260 27.32 -19.78 -33.70
C LEU A 260 28.30 -18.67 -33.23
N PRO A 261 29.26 -18.23 -34.06
CA PRO A 261 30.34 -17.32 -33.67
C PRO A 261 30.00 -15.82 -33.79
N ALA A 262 30.70 -15.02 -32.98
CA ALA A 262 30.61 -13.56 -32.85
C ALA A 262 31.38 -12.80 -33.94
N PHE A 263 31.01 -11.53 -34.15
CA PHE A 263 31.76 -10.55 -34.93
C PHE A 263 31.93 -9.23 -34.15
N THR A 264 33.13 -8.65 -34.26
CA THR A 264 33.60 -7.40 -33.62
C THR A 264 33.79 -6.34 -34.70
N VAL A 265 33.45 -5.08 -34.41
CA VAL A 265 33.77 -3.92 -35.26
C VAL A 265 34.45 -2.85 -34.41
N GLU A 266 35.70 -2.55 -34.71
CA GLU A 266 36.45 -1.37 -34.22
C GLU A 266 36.42 -0.28 -35.30
N GLY A 267 36.23 0.97 -34.87
CA GLY A 267 36.38 2.15 -35.72
C GLY A 267 36.92 3.32 -34.91
N GLN A 268 38.20 3.64 -35.12
CA GLN A 268 38.82 4.90 -34.72
C GLN A 268 38.38 6.01 -35.68
N GLN A 269 38.08 7.20 -35.15
CA GLN A 269 38.15 8.44 -35.93
C GLN A 269 39.01 9.49 -35.23
N GLN A 270 39.97 9.97 -36.01
CA GLN A 270 40.91 11.04 -35.77
C GLN A 270 40.25 12.38 -36.15
N TRP A 271 40.53 13.45 -35.40
CA TRP A 271 40.06 14.81 -35.68
C TRP A 271 41.26 15.76 -35.72
N ASP A 272 41.46 16.42 -36.86
CA ASP A 272 42.38 17.54 -37.08
C ASP A 272 41.54 18.79 -37.40
N GLY A 273 41.90 19.95 -36.85
CA GLY A 273 41.30 21.22 -37.31
C GLY A 273 41.43 22.43 -36.38
N ILE A 274 42.22 23.40 -36.82
CA ILE A 274 42.70 24.64 -36.19
C ILE A 274 41.66 25.79 -36.22
N GLY A 275 41.61 26.64 -35.18
CA GLY A 275 41.13 28.04 -35.29
C GLY A 275 40.45 28.67 -34.06
N GLU A 276 41.09 29.72 -33.51
CA GLU A 276 40.66 30.67 -32.45
C GLU A 276 40.49 30.16 -30.99
N LYS A 277 41.42 30.56 -30.10
CA LYS A 277 41.30 30.44 -28.64
C LYS A 277 41.15 31.83 -28.00
N PRO A 278 40.29 31.94 -26.99
CA PRO A 278 40.79 32.20 -25.64
C PRO A 278 40.30 31.10 -24.69
N ALA A 279 40.20 29.86 -25.16
CA ALA A 279 39.93 28.72 -24.30
C ALA A 279 41.23 28.32 -23.58
N TRP A 280 41.28 28.59 -22.29
CA TRP A 280 42.35 28.08 -21.43
C TRP A 280 41.91 26.74 -20.84
N ALA A 281 42.74 25.72 -21.03
CA ALA A 281 42.58 24.40 -20.44
C ALA A 281 43.77 24.18 -19.51
N VAL A 282 43.51 23.97 -18.22
CA VAL A 282 44.56 23.66 -17.24
C VAL A 282 44.24 22.32 -16.59
N GLU A 283 45.20 21.41 -16.67
CA GLU A 283 45.17 20.13 -15.97
C GLU A 283 46.24 20.15 -14.87
N GLY A 284 45.85 20.01 -13.61
CA GLY A 284 46.81 20.08 -12.50
C GLY A 284 46.23 20.32 -11.11
N ALA A 285 47.12 20.40 -10.12
CA ALA A 285 46.75 20.63 -8.72
C ALA A 285 46.17 22.04 -8.50
N ALA A 286 45.49 22.22 -7.37
CA ALA A 286 44.63 23.36 -7.03
C ALA A 286 45.14 24.74 -7.53
N LEU A 287 44.26 25.46 -8.22
CA LEU A 287 44.49 26.81 -8.74
C LEU A 287 43.88 27.84 -7.79
N ARG A 288 44.63 28.91 -7.52
CA ARG A 288 44.17 30.07 -6.72
C ARG A 288 44.30 31.35 -7.55
N GLY A 289 43.28 32.21 -7.51
CA GLY A 289 43.31 33.53 -8.14
C GLY A 289 43.02 33.51 -9.65
N ALA A 290 42.02 32.73 -10.06
CA ALA A 290 41.56 32.64 -11.44
C ALA A 290 40.62 33.81 -11.83
N ASP A 291 40.95 35.03 -11.41
CA ASP A 291 40.10 36.22 -11.56
C ASP A 291 40.44 37.08 -12.79
N ALA A 292 41.33 36.59 -13.66
CA ALA A 292 41.59 37.25 -14.94
C ALA A 292 40.38 37.08 -15.90
N PRO A 293 39.89 38.15 -16.55
CA PRO A 293 38.73 38.09 -17.45
C PRO A 293 39.05 37.24 -18.68
N MET A 294 38.30 36.14 -18.91
CA MET A 294 38.38 35.35 -20.14
C MET A 294 36.99 34.80 -20.53
N THR A 295 36.79 34.52 -21.81
CA THR A 295 35.50 34.07 -22.35
C THR A 295 35.15 32.64 -21.98
N THR A 296 36.12 31.71 -22.05
CA THR A 296 35.92 30.27 -21.79
C THR A 296 37.06 29.70 -20.95
N TRP A 297 36.72 28.94 -19.90
CA TRP A 297 37.70 28.24 -19.06
C TRP A 297 37.32 26.78 -18.89
N THR A 298 38.28 25.87 -19.10
CA THR A 298 38.16 24.45 -18.74
C THR A 298 39.26 24.07 -17.74
N MET A 299 38.93 23.43 -16.62
CA MET A 299 39.92 22.92 -15.65
C MET A 299 39.66 21.45 -15.35
N ALA A 300 40.72 20.65 -15.31
CA ALA A 300 40.68 19.26 -14.86
C ALA A 300 41.68 19.02 -13.69
N GLY A 301 41.26 18.28 -12.65
CA GLY A 301 42.17 17.63 -11.69
C GLY A 301 42.45 18.33 -10.36
N GLY A 302 41.82 19.46 -10.02
CA GLY A 302 42.14 20.22 -8.78
C GLY A 302 40.99 21.01 -8.15
N ASN A 303 41.28 21.74 -7.06
CA ASN A 303 40.35 22.73 -6.51
C ASN A 303 40.53 24.07 -7.25
N LEU A 304 39.44 24.73 -7.62
CA LEU A 304 39.48 26.08 -8.20
C LEU A 304 38.98 27.08 -7.17
N ASN A 305 39.85 28.01 -6.76
CA ASN A 305 39.53 29.06 -5.79
C ASN A 305 39.67 30.46 -6.42
N GLY A 306 38.64 31.28 -6.29
CA GLY A 306 38.60 32.64 -6.83
C GLY A 306 38.36 32.60 -8.35
N ALA A 307 37.15 32.22 -8.74
CA ALA A 307 36.69 32.20 -10.12
C ALA A 307 35.57 33.24 -10.30
N ASP A 308 35.73 34.43 -9.74
CA ASP A 308 34.68 35.46 -9.66
C ASP A 308 34.68 36.41 -10.86
N ALA A 309 35.62 36.24 -11.79
CA ALA A 309 35.59 36.97 -13.05
C ALA A 309 34.36 36.60 -13.90
N ALA A 310 33.79 37.58 -14.62
CA ALA A 310 32.72 37.33 -15.59
C ALA A 310 33.26 36.52 -16.79
N ARG A 311 32.52 35.47 -17.18
CA ARG A 311 32.87 34.55 -18.28
C ARG A 311 31.60 34.07 -19.00
N GLN A 312 31.69 33.70 -20.27
CA GLN A 312 30.56 33.11 -20.98
C GLN A 312 30.38 31.63 -20.59
N SER A 313 31.48 30.88 -20.52
CA SER A 313 31.48 29.45 -20.19
C SER A 313 32.57 29.07 -19.18
N LEU A 314 32.21 28.21 -18.22
CA LEU A 314 33.13 27.56 -17.28
C LEU A 314 32.82 26.06 -17.21
N SER A 315 33.83 25.24 -17.46
CA SER A 315 33.81 23.80 -17.22
C SER A 315 34.88 23.44 -16.18
N VAL A 316 34.49 22.87 -15.04
CA VAL A 316 35.43 22.44 -13.99
C VAL A 316 35.18 20.98 -13.66
N GLU A 317 36.18 20.15 -13.90
CA GLU A 317 36.25 18.75 -13.47
C GLU A 317 37.27 18.68 -12.32
N GLY A 318 36.80 18.82 -11.08
CA GLY A 318 37.67 19.09 -9.93
C GLY A 318 37.03 18.75 -8.59
N ASN A 319 37.81 18.73 -7.51
CA ASN A 319 37.28 18.31 -6.20
C ASN A 319 36.36 19.36 -5.57
N ALA A 320 36.69 20.65 -5.69
CA ALA A 320 35.89 21.75 -5.15
C ALA A 320 36.02 23.03 -5.99
N LEU A 321 34.92 23.78 -6.09
CA LEU A 321 34.87 25.12 -6.68
C LEU A 321 34.45 26.14 -5.60
N THR A 322 35.27 27.18 -5.39
CA THR A 322 34.96 28.29 -4.45
C THR A 322 35.07 29.64 -5.14
N GLY A 323 34.06 30.49 -4.96
CA GLY A 323 33.98 31.83 -5.56
C GLY A 323 33.63 31.78 -7.04
N ALA A 324 32.38 31.45 -7.38
CA ALA A 324 31.85 31.43 -8.73
C ALA A 324 30.62 32.35 -8.85
N ASP A 325 30.67 33.52 -8.21
CA ASP A 325 29.51 34.39 -8.00
C ASP A 325 29.21 35.34 -9.17
N ALA A 326 30.03 35.32 -10.23
CA ALA A 326 29.73 36.07 -11.44
C ALA A 326 28.67 35.40 -12.33
N ALA A 327 27.84 36.21 -12.99
CA ALA A 327 26.84 35.76 -13.96
C ALA A 327 27.48 35.13 -15.21
N ARG A 328 26.90 34.03 -15.69
CA ARG A 328 27.41 33.23 -16.83
C ARG A 328 26.28 32.62 -17.66
N GLN A 329 26.55 32.32 -18.92
CA GLN A 329 25.59 31.62 -19.79
C GLN A 329 25.60 30.11 -19.51
N THR A 330 26.78 29.50 -19.46
CA THR A 330 26.92 28.04 -19.27
C THR A 330 27.92 27.71 -18.18
N MET A 331 27.55 26.79 -17.28
CA MET A 331 28.44 26.27 -16.25
C MET A 331 28.26 24.77 -16.09
N VAL A 332 29.35 24.03 -16.28
CA VAL A 332 29.44 22.59 -16.06
C VAL A 332 30.42 22.36 -14.92
N VAL A 333 29.96 21.77 -13.83
CA VAL A 333 30.84 21.42 -12.70
C VAL A 333 30.67 19.95 -12.37
N GLU A 334 31.74 19.20 -12.55
CA GLU A 334 31.88 17.82 -12.11
C GLU A 334 32.83 17.80 -10.92
N GLY A 335 32.26 17.92 -9.71
CA GLY A 335 33.04 18.03 -8.48
C GLY A 335 32.26 17.76 -7.20
N LYS A 336 32.97 17.58 -6.07
CA LYS A 336 32.36 17.15 -4.80
C LYS A 336 31.72 18.30 -4.02
N ALA A 337 32.23 19.52 -4.15
CA ALA A 337 31.74 20.68 -3.41
C ALA A 337 31.68 21.94 -4.28
N LEU A 338 30.58 22.70 -4.13
CA LEU A 338 30.33 23.97 -4.81
C LEU A 338 29.97 25.01 -3.74
N ASN A 339 30.80 26.03 -3.55
CA ASN A 339 30.53 27.13 -2.61
C ASN A 339 30.63 28.48 -3.34
N GLY A 340 29.57 29.29 -3.28
CA GLY A 340 29.48 30.60 -3.95
C GLY A 340 29.07 30.49 -5.41
N ALA A 341 27.78 30.21 -5.66
CA ALA A 341 27.23 30.09 -7.02
C ALA A 341 25.91 30.84 -7.17
N ASP A 342 25.74 31.96 -6.46
CA ASP A 342 24.43 32.57 -6.20
C ASP A 342 23.89 33.44 -7.34
N ALA A 343 24.67 33.64 -8.41
CA ALA A 343 24.25 34.42 -9.59
C ALA A 343 23.39 33.63 -10.58
N ALA A 344 22.52 34.36 -11.30
CA ALA A 344 21.61 33.83 -12.32
C ALA A 344 22.33 33.25 -13.55
N ARG A 345 21.80 32.14 -14.11
CA ARG A 345 22.41 31.39 -15.24
C ARG A 345 21.33 30.79 -16.16
N GLN A 346 21.69 30.56 -17.43
CA GLN A 346 20.81 29.88 -18.40
C GLN A 346 20.92 28.36 -18.34
N THR A 347 22.09 27.79 -18.04
CA THR A 347 22.27 26.34 -17.92
C THR A 347 23.32 26.01 -16.85
N LEU A 348 22.93 25.17 -15.89
CA LEU A 348 23.79 24.65 -14.82
C LEU A 348 23.72 23.13 -14.83
N THR A 349 24.86 22.46 -15.00
CA THR A 349 24.98 21.00 -14.91
C THR A 349 25.90 20.66 -13.75
N LEU A 350 25.35 20.08 -12.69
CA LEU A 350 26.08 19.68 -11.48
C LEU A 350 26.22 18.16 -11.44
N GLY A 351 27.46 17.66 -11.56
CA GLY A 351 27.82 16.26 -11.34
C GLY A 351 28.22 15.97 -9.89
N ALA A 352 27.50 16.52 -8.91
CA ALA A 352 27.92 16.42 -7.50
C ALA A 352 27.75 15.00 -6.94
N LYS A 353 28.88 14.37 -6.56
CA LYS A 353 28.91 13.03 -5.94
C LYS A 353 28.28 12.97 -4.54
N ASP A 354 28.09 14.12 -3.89
CA ASP A 354 27.58 14.22 -2.51
C ASP A 354 26.21 14.93 -2.41
N GLY A 355 25.45 14.98 -3.52
CA GLY A 355 24.04 15.39 -3.49
C GLY A 355 23.30 14.58 -2.42
N LYS A 356 22.64 15.26 -1.48
CA LYS A 356 21.92 14.60 -0.38
C LYS A 356 20.92 13.66 -1.04
N GLY A 357 21.00 12.34 -0.82
CA GLY A 357 20.16 11.36 -1.54
C GLY A 357 18.63 11.53 -1.46
N ALA A 358 18.12 12.56 -0.78
CA ALA A 358 16.74 13.02 -0.94
C ALA A 358 16.54 13.70 -2.32
N ASP A 359 17.53 14.49 -2.76
CA ASP A 359 17.53 15.22 -4.03
C ASP A 359 17.47 14.25 -5.22
N TRP A 360 18.22 13.14 -5.18
CA TRP A 360 18.16 12.11 -6.24
C TRP A 360 16.77 11.49 -6.34
N LEU A 361 16.15 11.16 -5.21
CA LEU A 361 14.84 10.49 -5.20
C LEU A 361 13.75 11.44 -5.69
N GLU A 362 13.75 12.68 -5.20
CA GLU A 362 12.83 13.72 -5.65
C GLU A 362 13.02 14.02 -7.14
N GLU A 363 14.26 14.12 -7.62
CA GLU A 363 14.57 14.31 -9.03
C GLU A 363 14.09 13.14 -9.89
N GLN A 364 14.30 11.89 -9.47
CA GLN A 364 13.77 10.73 -10.21
C GLN A 364 12.25 10.72 -10.22
N MET A 365 11.60 11.04 -9.11
CA MET A 365 10.14 11.14 -9.04
C MET A 365 9.61 12.26 -9.93
N GLU A 366 10.31 13.40 -10.00
CA GLU A 366 9.95 14.52 -10.86
C GLU A 366 10.13 14.16 -12.33
N ARG A 367 11.27 13.55 -12.71
CA ARG A 367 11.49 13.05 -14.08
C ARG A 367 10.43 12.04 -14.51
N GLN A 368 10.08 11.11 -13.63
CA GLN A 368 9.03 10.12 -13.91
C GLN A 368 7.64 10.73 -13.90
N ALA A 369 7.35 11.72 -13.04
CA ALA A 369 6.09 12.44 -13.07
C ALA A 369 5.95 13.23 -14.37
N GLN A 370 7.03 13.85 -14.85
CA GLN A 370 7.07 14.58 -16.10
C GLN A 370 6.90 13.63 -17.31
N ALA A 371 7.56 12.46 -17.28
CA ALA A 371 7.33 11.40 -18.27
C ALA A 371 5.89 10.84 -18.23
N GLY A 372 5.30 10.72 -17.02
CA GLY A 372 3.92 10.28 -16.84
C GLY A 372 2.91 11.29 -17.39
N LEU A 373 3.14 12.59 -17.18
CA LEU A 373 2.33 13.66 -17.74
C LEU A 373 2.31 13.62 -19.27
N THR A 374 3.42 13.21 -19.91
CA THR A 374 3.48 13.04 -21.36
C THR A 374 2.87 11.74 -21.88
N SER A 375 2.82 10.69 -21.04
CA SER A 375 2.44 9.33 -21.48
C SER A 375 0.94 9.04 -21.37
N GLY A 376 0.16 9.94 -20.76
CA GLY A 376 -1.25 9.71 -20.46
C GLY A 376 -1.41 8.76 -19.26
N SER A 377 -2.36 9.06 -18.38
CA SER A 377 -2.63 8.20 -17.21
C SER A 377 -3.23 6.87 -17.66
N HIS A 378 -2.62 5.76 -17.24
CA HIS A 378 -3.12 4.40 -17.45
C HIS A 378 -4.27 4.07 -16.50
N LEU A 379 -4.32 4.69 -15.31
CA LEU A 379 -5.44 4.59 -14.37
C LEU A 379 -6.46 5.68 -14.66
N ASN A 380 -7.44 5.36 -15.49
CA ASN A 380 -8.61 6.21 -15.73
C ASN A 380 -9.77 5.82 -14.77
N ALA A 381 -10.87 6.58 -14.82
CA ALA A 381 -12.06 6.28 -14.01
C ALA A 381 -12.71 4.92 -14.35
N ASP A 382 -12.51 4.42 -15.57
CA ASP A 382 -13.02 3.12 -16.02
C ASP A 382 -12.08 1.95 -15.63
N SER A 383 -10.93 2.24 -15.03
CA SER A 383 -9.94 1.25 -14.64
C SER A 383 -10.40 0.51 -13.39
N SER A 384 -10.32 -0.82 -13.40
CA SER A 384 -10.64 -1.64 -12.24
C SER A 384 -9.39 -2.27 -11.64
N LEU A 385 -9.33 -2.27 -10.31
CA LEU A 385 -8.31 -2.93 -9.53
C LEU A 385 -8.94 -4.07 -8.74
N THR A 386 -8.40 -5.27 -8.90
CA THR A 386 -8.78 -6.46 -8.13
C THR A 386 -7.55 -6.99 -7.40
N LEU A 387 -7.73 -7.46 -6.17
CA LEU A 387 -6.66 -8.14 -5.42
C LEU A 387 -6.96 -9.63 -5.37
N VAL A 388 -5.99 -10.44 -5.75
CA VAL A 388 -6.03 -11.90 -5.58
C VAL A 388 -4.83 -12.36 -4.75
N TRP A 389 -4.92 -13.57 -4.21
CA TRP A 389 -3.94 -14.14 -3.28
C TRP A 389 -3.34 -15.42 -3.87
N THR A 390 -2.07 -15.37 -4.24
CA THR A 390 -1.33 -16.51 -4.77
C THR A 390 -0.82 -17.40 -3.63
N PRO A 391 -1.26 -18.67 -3.56
CA PRO A 391 -0.80 -19.59 -2.52
C PRO A 391 0.71 -19.84 -2.61
N THR A 392 1.38 -19.71 -1.47
CA THR A 392 2.84 -19.83 -1.36
C THR A 392 3.23 -21.06 -0.55
N TRP A 393 3.99 -21.95 -1.20
CA TRP A 393 4.66 -23.05 -0.53
C TRP A 393 5.76 -22.53 0.39
N VAL A 394 5.73 -22.96 1.66
CA VAL A 394 6.73 -22.61 2.67
C VAL A 394 7.57 -23.84 2.96
N ALA A 395 8.85 -23.81 2.56
CA ALA A 395 9.74 -24.97 2.63
C ALA A 395 9.86 -25.55 4.05
N THR A 396 9.95 -24.68 5.07
CA THR A 396 10.05 -25.10 6.47
C THR A 396 8.79 -25.79 7.00
N ARG A 397 7.64 -25.57 6.38
CA ARG A 397 6.36 -26.19 6.74
C ARG A 397 5.97 -27.34 5.83
N ARG A 398 6.64 -27.47 4.68
CA ARG A 398 6.29 -28.45 3.63
C ARG A 398 4.81 -28.39 3.27
N ALA A 399 4.25 -27.18 3.20
CA ALA A 399 2.85 -26.92 2.93
C ALA A 399 2.65 -25.49 2.40
N VAL A 400 1.47 -25.23 1.85
CA VAL A 400 0.99 -23.86 1.63
C VAL A 400 0.75 -23.21 3.00
N GLY A 401 1.64 -22.28 3.37
CA GLY A 401 1.62 -21.62 4.67
C GLY A 401 1.56 -20.10 4.57
N ALA A 402 1.62 -19.56 3.36
CA ALA A 402 1.55 -18.13 3.13
C ALA A 402 0.79 -17.84 1.83
N PHE A 403 0.39 -16.59 1.68
CA PHE A 403 -0.22 -16.05 0.48
C PHE A 403 0.53 -14.80 0.05
N HIS A 404 0.72 -14.64 -1.25
CA HIS A 404 1.31 -13.47 -1.85
C HIS A 404 0.20 -12.64 -2.47
N ALA A 405 0.13 -11.35 -2.15
CA ALA A 405 -0.86 -10.45 -2.72
C ALA A 405 -0.47 -10.11 -4.16
N LYS A 406 -1.43 -10.23 -5.08
CA LYS A 406 -1.23 -10.00 -6.50
C LYS A 406 -2.35 -9.11 -7.02
N VAL A 407 -2.00 -7.91 -7.45
CA VAL A 407 -2.96 -6.96 -8.04
C VAL A 407 -3.26 -7.35 -9.49
N ILE A 408 -4.49 -7.15 -9.91
CA ILE A 408 -4.95 -7.25 -11.29
C ILE A 408 -5.53 -5.89 -11.66
N ARG A 409 -4.98 -5.28 -12.71
CA ARG A 409 -5.39 -3.99 -13.26
C ARG A 409 -6.04 -4.22 -14.62
N VAL A 410 -7.22 -3.67 -14.83
CA VAL A 410 -7.90 -3.66 -16.13
C VAL A 410 -8.16 -2.21 -16.48
N ASP A 411 -7.45 -1.67 -17.47
CA ASP A 411 -7.43 -0.22 -17.78
C ASP A 411 -8.75 0.29 -18.38
N ARG A 412 -9.53 -0.60 -19.01
CA ARG A 412 -10.86 -0.34 -19.56
C ARG A 412 -11.59 -1.66 -19.79
N ASP A 413 -12.91 -1.62 -19.86
CA ASP A 413 -13.69 -2.83 -20.14
C ASP A 413 -13.25 -3.50 -21.46
N GLY A 414 -13.11 -4.82 -21.44
CA GLY A 414 -12.58 -5.63 -22.54
C GLY A 414 -11.06 -5.58 -22.77
N ALA A 415 -10.30 -4.71 -22.09
CA ALA A 415 -8.83 -4.75 -22.17
C ALA A 415 -8.26 -6.00 -21.47
N PRO A 416 -7.13 -6.55 -21.96
CA PRO A 416 -6.50 -7.68 -21.30
C PRO A 416 -6.07 -7.29 -19.88
N PRO A 417 -6.33 -8.14 -18.87
CA PRO A 417 -5.91 -7.87 -17.50
C PRO A 417 -4.38 -7.87 -17.39
N LEU A 418 -3.85 -6.86 -16.69
CA LEU A 418 -2.45 -6.76 -16.32
C LEU A 418 -2.30 -7.26 -14.89
N GLU A 419 -1.47 -8.27 -14.69
CA GLU A 419 -1.38 -8.99 -13.43
C GLU A 419 -0.03 -8.82 -12.73
N GLY A 420 -0.05 -8.78 -11.40
CA GLY A 420 1.15 -8.68 -10.56
C GLY A 420 1.96 -7.45 -10.92
N VAL A 421 3.26 -7.62 -11.19
CA VAL A 421 4.13 -6.49 -11.54
C VAL A 421 3.85 -5.91 -12.93
N ARG A 422 3.20 -6.67 -13.83
CA ARG A 422 2.76 -6.11 -15.11
C ARG A 422 1.66 -5.05 -14.96
N ALA A 423 0.94 -5.04 -13.84
CA ALA A 423 0.02 -3.96 -13.51
C ALA A 423 0.73 -2.61 -13.30
N TYR A 424 2.05 -2.61 -13.10
CA TYR A 424 2.87 -1.41 -12.92
C TYR A 424 3.64 -1.00 -14.17
N THR A 425 3.53 -1.77 -15.26
CA THR A 425 4.18 -1.40 -16.53
C THR A 425 3.67 -0.04 -16.97
N ASP A 426 4.61 0.86 -17.25
CA ASP A 426 4.41 2.25 -17.65
C ASP A 426 3.65 3.13 -16.63
N ALA A 427 3.40 2.61 -15.42
CA ALA A 427 2.66 3.35 -14.40
C ALA A 427 3.47 4.54 -13.89
N ALA A 428 2.85 5.72 -13.92
CA ALA A 428 3.42 6.91 -13.33
C ALA A 428 3.60 6.72 -11.81
N PRO A 429 4.48 7.52 -11.15
CA PRO A 429 4.68 7.45 -9.71
C PRO A 429 3.39 7.50 -8.87
N ILE A 430 2.45 8.37 -9.26
CA ILE A 430 1.16 8.52 -8.57
C ILE A 430 0.23 7.32 -8.79
N GLU A 431 0.33 6.65 -9.93
CA GLU A 431 -0.47 5.47 -10.26
C GLU A 431 0.05 4.25 -9.49
N SER A 432 1.37 4.10 -9.43
CA SER A 432 2.04 3.11 -8.59
C SER A 432 1.60 3.26 -7.12
N LEU A 433 1.59 4.49 -6.61
CA LEU A 433 1.09 4.77 -5.26
C LEU A 433 -0.39 4.42 -5.09
N THR A 434 -1.22 4.70 -6.10
CA THR A 434 -2.66 4.40 -6.06
C THR A 434 -2.89 2.89 -5.95
N MET A 435 -2.19 2.09 -6.76
CA MET A 435 -2.24 0.62 -6.67
C MET A 435 -1.71 0.12 -5.33
N ASP A 436 -0.57 0.61 -4.88
CA ASP A 436 0.03 0.17 -3.60
C ASP A 436 -0.85 0.53 -2.40
N ARG A 437 -1.54 1.68 -2.42
CA ARG A 437 -2.52 2.07 -1.40
C ARG A 437 -3.73 1.14 -1.41
N PHE A 438 -4.23 0.76 -2.58
CA PHE A 438 -5.31 -0.22 -2.72
C PHE A 438 -4.88 -1.57 -2.11
N ILE A 439 -3.70 -2.07 -2.47
CA ILE A 439 -3.13 -3.31 -1.94
C ILE A 439 -2.96 -3.23 -0.42
N ALA A 440 -2.36 -2.17 0.12
CA ALA A 440 -2.13 -2.00 1.55
C ALA A 440 -3.44 -2.00 2.34
N THR A 441 -4.47 -1.31 1.82
CA THR A 441 -5.78 -1.23 2.44
C THR A 441 -6.46 -2.59 2.50
N GLN A 442 -6.50 -3.32 1.38
CA GLN A 442 -7.10 -4.67 1.33
C GLN A 442 -6.32 -5.68 2.17
N ALA A 443 -4.99 -5.65 2.10
CA ALA A 443 -4.14 -6.54 2.89
C ALA A 443 -4.29 -6.29 4.40
N ALA A 444 -4.49 -5.04 4.85
CA ALA A 444 -4.75 -4.73 6.24
C ALA A 444 -6.09 -5.31 6.74
N TYR A 445 -7.13 -5.33 5.90
CA TYR A 445 -8.40 -6.00 6.23
C TYR A 445 -8.21 -7.51 6.36
N GLU A 446 -7.59 -8.15 5.38
CA GLU A 446 -7.33 -9.58 5.39
C GLU A 446 -6.43 -9.99 6.56
N LEU A 447 -5.42 -9.19 6.89
CA LEU A 447 -4.55 -9.43 8.03
C LEU A 447 -5.33 -9.44 9.36
N LYS A 448 -6.30 -8.53 9.52
CA LYS A 448 -7.18 -8.50 10.70
C LYS A 448 -8.08 -9.72 10.73
N ASP A 449 -8.71 -10.08 9.61
CA ASP A 449 -9.56 -11.27 9.50
C ASP A 449 -8.78 -12.54 9.88
N LEU A 450 -7.59 -12.72 9.29
CA LEU A 450 -6.73 -13.86 9.62
C LEU A 450 -6.34 -13.90 11.10
N PHE A 451 -5.99 -12.75 11.68
CA PHE A 451 -5.60 -12.69 13.08
C PHE A 451 -6.77 -13.01 14.03
N TYR A 452 -7.94 -12.39 13.84
CA TYR A 452 -9.11 -12.61 14.69
C TYR A 452 -9.74 -13.98 14.46
N GLY A 453 -9.74 -14.48 13.23
CA GLY A 453 -10.10 -15.86 12.87
C GLY A 453 -9.09 -16.91 13.34
N ARG A 454 -7.97 -16.49 13.95
CA ARG A 454 -6.88 -17.35 14.45
C ARG A 454 -6.27 -18.23 13.35
N HIS A 455 -6.34 -17.76 12.12
CA HIS A 455 -5.71 -18.41 10.99
C HIS A 455 -4.19 -18.24 11.11
N LYS A 456 -3.50 -19.36 10.99
CA LYS A 456 -2.05 -19.39 10.97
C LYS A 456 -1.68 -19.47 9.52
N VAL A 457 -1.72 -18.38 8.79
CA VAL A 457 -1.16 -18.25 7.44
C VAL A 457 -0.54 -16.87 7.31
N GLY A 458 0.62 -16.78 6.66
CA GLY A 458 1.30 -15.50 6.44
C GLY A 458 0.80 -14.79 5.19
N LEU A 459 0.90 -13.47 5.16
CA LEU A 459 0.71 -12.62 4.00
C LEU A 459 2.05 -12.02 3.58
N THR A 460 2.35 -12.04 2.29
CA THR A 460 3.43 -11.26 1.68
C THR A 460 2.78 -10.22 0.77
N VAL A 461 3.07 -8.95 1.03
CA VAL A 461 2.41 -7.81 0.36
C VAL A 461 3.47 -7.02 -0.42
N PRO A 462 3.39 -6.97 -1.76
CA PRO A 462 4.35 -6.24 -2.59
C PRO A 462 4.02 -4.75 -2.65
N PHE A 463 5.04 -3.90 -2.61
CA PHE A 463 4.97 -2.48 -2.90
C PHE A 463 6.10 -2.06 -3.85
N HIS A 464 5.76 -1.17 -4.79
CA HIS A 464 6.75 -0.60 -5.68
C HIS A 464 7.64 0.37 -4.89
N TRP A 465 8.95 0.33 -5.10
CA TRP A 465 9.89 1.17 -4.34
C TRP A 465 9.58 2.67 -4.42
N MET A 466 9.01 3.13 -5.54
CA MET A 466 8.60 4.53 -5.76
C MET A 466 7.52 4.99 -4.77
N SER A 467 6.64 4.10 -4.33
CA SER A 467 5.58 4.42 -3.36
C SER A 467 6.11 4.61 -1.95
N LEU A 468 7.36 4.21 -1.69
CA LEU A 468 8.03 4.39 -0.40
C LEU A 468 8.79 5.71 -0.28
N ALA A 469 8.67 6.60 -1.27
CA ALA A 469 9.25 7.91 -1.17
C ALA A 469 8.81 8.65 0.11
N PRO A 470 9.67 9.48 0.72
CA PRO A 470 9.38 10.16 2.00
C PRO A 470 8.03 10.87 2.05
N ARG A 471 7.55 11.39 0.92
CA ARG A 471 6.27 12.08 0.79
C ARG A 471 5.05 11.15 0.82
N TRP A 472 5.19 9.90 0.42
CA TRP A 472 4.06 8.99 0.15
C TRP A 472 4.01 7.75 1.04
N ARG A 473 5.13 7.40 1.68
CA ARG A 473 5.28 6.25 2.56
C ARG A 473 4.18 6.10 3.63
N ASP A 474 3.63 7.20 4.14
CA ASP A 474 2.55 7.15 5.12
C ASP A 474 1.24 6.59 4.54
N CYS A 475 0.98 6.77 3.24
CA CYS A 475 -0.19 6.18 2.57
C CYS A 475 -0.15 4.64 2.59
N ILE A 476 1.06 4.06 2.63
CA ILE A 476 1.26 2.60 2.72
C ILE A 476 1.24 2.15 4.18
N ARG A 477 1.78 2.96 5.09
CA ARG A 477 1.94 2.63 6.51
C ARG A 477 0.62 2.70 7.30
N ILE A 478 -0.17 3.75 7.08
CA ILE A 478 -1.39 4.06 7.85
C ILE A 478 -2.40 2.88 7.88
N PRO A 479 -2.71 2.19 6.76
CA PRO A 479 -3.62 1.05 6.79
C PRO A 479 -3.26 -0.02 7.83
N PHE A 480 -1.96 -0.26 8.03
CA PHE A 480 -1.43 -1.26 8.95
C PHE A 480 -1.34 -0.79 10.40
N GLU A 481 -1.40 0.52 10.69
CA GLU A 481 -1.37 1.03 12.08
C GLU A 481 -2.57 0.53 12.90
N THR A 482 -3.68 0.24 12.24
CA THR A 482 -4.89 -0.31 12.88
C THR A 482 -4.80 -1.81 13.16
N CYS A 483 -3.77 -2.49 12.64
CA CYS A 483 -3.60 -3.92 12.82
C CYS A 483 -2.92 -4.24 14.17
N PRO A 484 -3.30 -5.32 14.86
CA PRO A 484 -2.62 -5.73 16.08
C PRO A 484 -1.11 -5.94 15.86
N PRO A 485 -0.20 -5.42 16.72
CA PRO A 485 1.25 -5.55 16.53
C PRO A 485 1.73 -7.01 16.46
N GLN A 486 0.99 -7.94 17.06
CA GLN A 486 1.28 -9.36 16.96
C GLN A 486 0.96 -9.93 15.57
N ALA A 487 -0.08 -9.43 14.90
CA ALA A 487 -0.44 -9.81 13.54
C ALA A 487 0.65 -9.35 12.56
N LEU A 488 1.10 -8.10 12.68
CA LEU A 488 2.17 -7.53 11.86
C LEU A 488 3.45 -8.37 11.95
N ARG A 489 3.94 -8.64 13.17
CA ARG A 489 5.16 -9.44 13.38
C ARG A 489 5.09 -10.87 12.85
N LYS A 490 3.95 -11.54 13.04
CA LYS A 490 3.85 -12.99 12.83
C LYS A 490 3.30 -13.37 11.46
N LEU A 491 2.42 -12.56 10.90
CA LEU A 491 1.67 -12.91 9.72
C LEU A 491 2.06 -12.04 8.54
N LEU A 492 2.39 -10.75 8.72
CA LEU A 492 2.74 -9.86 7.61
C LEU A 492 4.22 -9.95 7.23
N LYS A 493 4.50 -9.92 5.93
CA LYS A 493 5.80 -9.61 5.35
C LYS A 493 5.58 -8.58 4.24
N ILE A 494 6.45 -7.59 4.17
CA ILE A 494 6.39 -6.56 3.13
C ILE A 494 7.49 -6.85 2.10
N GLU A 495 7.14 -6.91 0.83
CA GLU A 495 8.07 -7.13 -0.27
C GLU A 495 8.22 -5.83 -1.07
N ILE A 496 9.46 -5.39 -1.31
CA ILE A 496 9.74 -4.22 -2.13
C ILE A 496 10.26 -4.66 -3.50
N PHE A 497 9.61 -4.21 -4.57
CA PHE A 497 9.97 -4.57 -5.94
C PHE A 497 10.22 -3.34 -6.82
N GLY A 498 10.63 -3.59 -8.07
CA GLY A 498 11.04 -2.55 -9.04
C GLY A 498 12.46 -2.01 -8.79
N LEU A 499 13.24 -2.68 -7.92
CA LEU A 499 14.61 -2.28 -7.61
C LEU A 499 15.52 -2.57 -8.81
N SER A 500 16.38 -1.61 -9.16
CA SER A 500 17.35 -1.76 -10.23
C SER A 500 18.75 -1.31 -9.79
N PRO A 501 19.82 -1.79 -10.47
CA PRO A 501 21.19 -1.34 -10.18
C PRO A 501 21.41 0.16 -10.35
N ALA A 502 20.50 0.86 -11.05
CA ALA A 502 20.55 2.31 -11.21
C ALA A 502 20.20 3.07 -9.92
N ILE A 503 19.54 2.42 -8.96
CA ILE A 503 19.19 3.04 -7.67
C ILE A 503 20.44 3.07 -6.77
N PRO A 504 20.89 4.25 -6.30
CA PRO A 504 22.05 4.33 -5.43
C PRO A 504 21.85 3.55 -4.12
N PRO A 505 22.86 2.79 -3.64
CA PRO A 505 22.75 1.99 -2.42
C PRO A 505 22.31 2.77 -1.17
N HIS A 506 22.69 4.04 -1.05
CA HIS A 506 22.31 4.88 0.09
C HIS A 506 20.82 5.25 0.07
N VAL A 507 20.20 5.35 -1.11
CA VAL A 507 18.76 5.60 -1.27
C VAL A 507 17.98 4.37 -0.81
N ILE A 508 18.41 3.17 -1.24
CA ILE A 508 17.81 1.89 -0.85
C ILE A 508 17.66 1.77 0.67
N ASN A 509 18.71 2.10 1.43
CA ASN A 509 18.66 2.03 2.89
C ASN A 509 17.62 2.98 3.50
N ARG A 510 17.41 4.17 2.90
CA ARG A 510 16.38 5.13 3.37
C ARG A 510 14.96 4.69 3.02
N LEU A 511 14.77 3.93 1.95
CA LEU A 511 13.45 3.44 1.54
C LEU A 511 12.85 2.47 2.58
N PHE A 512 13.68 1.74 3.32
CA PHE A 512 13.22 0.74 4.29
C PHE A 512 12.94 1.30 5.69
N GLU A 513 13.60 2.40 6.09
CA GLU A 513 13.45 3.05 7.41
C GLU A 513 11.98 3.22 7.87
N PRO A 514 11.01 3.61 7.01
CA PRO A 514 9.62 3.76 7.44
C PRO A 514 8.94 2.46 7.83
N LEU A 515 9.31 1.37 7.15
CA LEU A 515 8.72 0.06 7.32
C LEU A 515 9.23 -0.62 8.59
N GLU A 516 10.41 -0.23 9.08
CA GLU A 516 10.95 -0.70 10.36
C GLU A 516 10.00 -0.39 11.52
N LYS A 517 9.24 0.71 11.45
CA LYS A 517 8.24 1.08 12.47
C LYS A 517 7.04 0.14 12.54
N LEU A 518 6.76 -0.64 11.49
CA LEU A 518 5.68 -1.63 11.48
C LEU A 518 6.06 -2.93 12.21
N ASP A 519 7.34 -3.11 12.57
CA ASP A 519 7.87 -4.30 13.22
C ASP A 519 7.51 -5.59 12.45
N CYS A 520 7.52 -5.53 11.11
CA CYS A 520 7.30 -6.67 10.24
C CYS A 520 8.54 -6.99 9.39
N PRO A 521 8.78 -8.26 9.01
CA PRO A 521 9.86 -8.61 8.10
C PRO A 521 9.74 -7.92 6.73
N VAL A 522 10.83 -7.31 6.28
CA VAL A 522 10.95 -6.73 4.94
C VAL A 522 11.72 -7.69 4.02
N MET A 523 11.24 -7.81 2.79
CA MET A 523 11.77 -8.62 1.70
C MET A 523 12.03 -7.71 0.50
N ALA A 524 12.94 -8.10 -0.39
CA ALA A 524 13.22 -7.34 -1.61
C ALA A 524 13.21 -8.25 -2.84
N ARG A 525 12.65 -7.78 -3.95
CA ARG A 525 12.66 -8.46 -5.23
C ARG A 525 13.71 -7.82 -6.12
N LEU A 526 14.57 -8.64 -6.72
CA LEU A 526 15.67 -8.19 -7.56
C LEU A 526 15.64 -8.87 -8.93
N PRO A 527 16.14 -8.21 -9.98
CA PRO A 527 16.47 -8.86 -11.25
C PRO A 527 17.48 -10.00 -11.02
N LEU A 528 17.37 -11.08 -11.80
CA LEU A 528 18.25 -12.24 -11.67
C LEU A 528 19.71 -11.89 -12.03
N SER A 529 19.90 -10.92 -12.92
CA SER A 529 21.15 -10.31 -13.36
C SER A 529 21.80 -9.36 -12.35
N ALA A 530 21.12 -9.02 -11.25
CA ALA A 530 21.57 -8.02 -10.29
C ALA A 530 21.98 -8.57 -8.90
N PRO A 531 22.69 -9.71 -8.76
CA PRO A 531 23.07 -10.24 -7.45
C PRO A 531 24.04 -9.31 -6.68
N GLY A 532 24.71 -8.39 -7.37
CA GLY A 532 25.56 -7.37 -6.73
C GLY A 532 24.80 -6.45 -5.75
N MET A 533 23.50 -6.24 -5.97
CA MET A 533 22.66 -5.37 -5.13
C MET A 533 22.41 -5.95 -3.73
N VAL A 534 22.58 -7.26 -3.54
CA VAL A 534 22.34 -7.94 -2.26
C VAL A 534 23.10 -7.30 -1.11
N LYS A 535 24.34 -6.86 -1.36
CA LYS A 535 25.18 -6.20 -0.35
C LYS A 535 24.65 -4.84 0.11
N ALA A 536 23.83 -4.18 -0.71
CA ALA A 536 23.24 -2.88 -0.42
C ALA A 536 21.94 -2.98 0.41
N LEU A 537 21.31 -4.16 0.47
CA LEU A 537 20.00 -4.39 1.09
C LEU A 537 20.10 -4.69 2.59
N LYS A 538 20.70 -3.79 3.38
CA LYS A 538 20.79 -3.98 4.83
C LYS A 538 19.39 -3.99 5.46
N GLY A 539 19.16 -4.88 6.43
CA GLY A 539 17.87 -5.02 7.13
C GLY A 539 16.83 -5.91 6.43
N VAL A 540 17.04 -6.24 5.15
CA VAL A 540 16.17 -7.15 4.40
C VAL A 540 16.38 -8.60 4.87
N ARG A 541 15.29 -9.32 5.15
CA ARG A 541 15.31 -10.70 5.66
C ARG A 541 15.38 -11.76 4.56
N ALA A 542 14.84 -11.45 3.39
CA ALA A 542 14.83 -12.35 2.26
C ALA A 542 14.85 -11.57 0.94
N ILE A 543 15.52 -12.13 -0.06
CA ILE A 543 15.51 -11.63 -1.43
C ILE A 543 14.92 -12.67 -2.37
N GLY A 544 14.44 -12.24 -3.52
CA GLY A 544 13.90 -13.19 -4.47
C GLY A 544 13.69 -12.61 -5.85
N ILE A 545 13.18 -13.49 -6.71
CA ILE A 545 13.03 -13.28 -8.14
C ILE A 545 11.59 -13.59 -8.50
N ASP A 546 11.01 -12.81 -9.41
CA ASP A 546 9.75 -13.16 -10.06
C ASP A 546 10.04 -13.61 -11.49
N LEU A 547 9.70 -14.85 -11.82
CA LEU A 547 9.93 -15.39 -13.16
C LEU A 547 9.09 -14.68 -14.24
N ALA A 548 8.05 -13.93 -13.85
CA ALA A 548 7.28 -13.10 -14.77
C ALA A 548 7.98 -11.79 -15.17
N GLU A 549 9.01 -11.38 -14.43
CA GLU A 549 9.79 -10.15 -14.60
C GLU A 549 11.17 -10.37 -15.26
N LEU A 550 11.49 -11.60 -15.66
CA LEU A 550 12.77 -11.87 -16.32
C LEU A 550 12.93 -11.00 -17.57
N HIS A 551 14.08 -10.34 -17.67
CA HIS A 551 14.49 -9.66 -18.89
C HIS A 551 14.67 -10.66 -20.03
N ASP A 552 14.66 -10.18 -21.28
CA ASP A 552 14.72 -11.07 -22.45
C ASP A 552 16.01 -11.91 -22.50
N ASP A 553 17.12 -11.38 -21.99
CA ASP A 553 18.41 -12.08 -21.83
C ASP A 553 18.44 -13.05 -20.63
N GLU A 554 17.46 -12.98 -19.75
CA GLU A 554 17.26 -13.87 -18.61
C GLU A 554 16.28 -15.02 -18.91
N LYS A 555 15.51 -14.93 -20.00
CA LYS A 555 14.59 -15.96 -20.47
C LYS A 555 15.34 -17.11 -21.15
N VAL A 556 16.02 -17.91 -20.33
CA VAL A 556 16.81 -19.07 -20.76
C VAL A 556 16.12 -20.40 -20.46
N GLY A 557 16.69 -21.50 -20.95
CA GLY A 557 16.21 -22.85 -20.62
C GLY A 557 16.36 -23.20 -19.14
N ASP A 558 15.60 -24.18 -18.66
CA ASP A 558 15.48 -24.54 -17.24
C ASP A 558 16.82 -24.81 -16.56
N LEU A 559 17.72 -25.52 -17.25
CA LEU A 559 19.03 -25.88 -16.71
C LEU A 559 19.86 -24.62 -16.42
N GLU A 560 19.92 -23.71 -17.38
CA GLU A 560 20.66 -22.47 -17.24
C GLU A 560 19.99 -21.53 -16.23
N LEU A 561 18.66 -21.46 -16.24
CA LEU A 561 17.87 -20.69 -15.28
C LEU A 561 18.18 -21.15 -13.85
N LEU A 562 18.19 -22.46 -13.59
CA LEU A 562 18.52 -23.03 -12.30
C LEU A 562 19.96 -22.72 -11.87
N GLN A 563 20.93 -22.78 -12.78
CA GLN A 563 22.32 -22.39 -12.51
C GLN A 563 22.45 -20.90 -12.17
N ARG A 564 21.69 -20.02 -12.83
CA ARG A 564 21.64 -18.59 -12.52
C ARG A 564 21.00 -18.35 -11.15
N MET A 565 19.88 -19.02 -10.86
CA MET A 565 19.19 -18.96 -9.57
C MET A 565 20.04 -19.47 -8.41
N GLU A 566 20.82 -20.53 -8.62
CA GLU A 566 21.77 -21.05 -7.64
C GLU A 566 22.86 -20.03 -7.32
N ARG A 567 23.47 -19.39 -8.34
CA ARG A 567 24.43 -18.30 -8.13
C ARG A 567 23.82 -17.13 -7.36
N PHE A 568 22.59 -16.74 -7.70
CA PHE A 568 21.85 -15.70 -6.98
C PHE A 568 21.65 -16.07 -5.50
N ARG A 569 21.20 -17.31 -5.24
CA ARG A 569 21.01 -17.86 -3.89
C ARG A 569 22.31 -17.86 -3.09
N ASP A 570 23.43 -18.27 -3.69
CA ASP A 570 24.72 -18.33 -3.00
C ASP A 570 25.19 -16.94 -2.55
N VAL A 571 24.93 -15.90 -3.34
CA VAL A 571 25.23 -14.51 -2.96
C VAL A 571 24.32 -14.04 -1.82
N ALA A 572 23.03 -14.38 -1.87
CA ALA A 572 22.08 -14.12 -0.79
C ALA A 572 22.49 -14.77 0.53
N HIS A 573 22.85 -16.05 0.47
CA HIS A 573 23.20 -16.86 1.62
C HIS A 573 24.50 -16.38 2.27
N LYS A 574 25.51 -16.01 1.46
CA LYS A 574 26.73 -15.34 1.94
C LYS A 574 26.46 -14.03 2.67
N SER A 575 25.29 -13.42 2.44
CA SER A 575 24.83 -12.18 3.08
C SER A 575 23.81 -12.44 4.20
N GLY A 576 23.56 -13.71 4.58
CA GLY A 576 22.62 -14.09 5.64
C GLY A 576 21.14 -13.92 5.29
N MET A 577 20.81 -13.83 3.99
CA MET A 577 19.44 -13.61 3.53
C MET A 577 18.82 -14.92 3.01
N ALA A 578 17.53 -15.13 3.31
CA ALA A 578 16.77 -16.22 2.71
C ALA A 578 16.42 -15.89 1.24
N CYS A 579 16.14 -16.94 0.44
CA CYS A 579 15.73 -16.77 -0.96
C CYS A 579 14.28 -17.19 -1.19
N TYR A 580 13.59 -16.53 -2.12
CA TYR A 580 12.27 -16.93 -2.62
C TYR A 580 12.16 -16.78 -4.14
N VAL A 581 11.16 -17.45 -4.74
CA VAL A 581 10.90 -17.39 -6.19
C VAL A 581 9.40 -17.38 -6.46
N TRP A 582 8.96 -16.41 -7.24
CA TRP A 582 7.57 -16.28 -7.65
C TRP A 582 7.32 -16.68 -9.10
N GLY A 583 6.05 -16.95 -9.41
CA GLY A 583 5.60 -17.14 -10.79
C GLY A 583 6.00 -18.48 -11.42
N ILE A 584 6.33 -19.50 -10.62
CA ILE A 584 6.69 -20.82 -11.18
C ILE A 584 5.43 -21.54 -11.69
N ARG A 585 5.38 -21.76 -13.01
CA ARG A 585 4.25 -22.43 -13.68
C ARG A 585 4.39 -23.96 -13.74
N ARG A 586 5.63 -24.47 -13.75
CA ARG A 586 5.92 -25.91 -13.98
C ARG A 586 6.27 -26.62 -12.68
N ARG A 587 5.53 -27.68 -12.36
CA ARG A 587 5.76 -28.52 -11.16
C ARG A 587 7.17 -29.11 -11.05
N PRO A 588 7.79 -29.64 -12.13
CA PRO A 588 9.17 -30.15 -12.04
C PRO A 588 10.19 -29.09 -11.65
N LEU A 589 9.94 -27.81 -12.00
CA LEU A 589 10.81 -26.71 -11.62
C LEU A 589 10.62 -26.34 -10.14
N ILE A 590 9.39 -26.39 -9.63
CA ILE A 590 9.09 -26.18 -8.20
C ILE A 590 9.88 -27.17 -7.34
N ALA A 591 9.90 -28.45 -7.73
CA ALA A 591 10.69 -29.50 -7.08
C ALA A 591 12.16 -29.11 -6.94
N GLN A 592 12.76 -28.70 -8.05
CA GLN A 592 14.18 -28.37 -8.15
C GLN A 592 14.52 -27.10 -7.37
N VAL A 593 13.66 -26.09 -7.42
CA VAL A 593 13.82 -24.84 -6.67
C VAL A 593 13.71 -25.07 -5.16
N ILE A 594 12.77 -25.92 -4.71
CA ILE A 594 12.68 -26.32 -3.30
C ILE A 594 13.94 -27.10 -2.89
N LYS A 595 14.39 -28.06 -3.71
CA LYS A 595 15.61 -28.83 -3.46
C LYS A 595 16.86 -27.94 -3.41
N ALA A 596 16.88 -26.88 -4.21
CA ALA A 596 17.89 -25.84 -4.19
C ALA A 596 17.77 -24.90 -2.95
N GLY A 597 16.89 -25.16 -1.99
CA GLY A 597 16.89 -24.44 -0.72
C GLY A 597 16.22 -23.06 -0.76
N PHE A 598 15.35 -22.79 -1.74
CA PHE A 598 14.49 -21.61 -1.70
C PHE A 598 13.39 -21.78 -0.64
N SER A 599 13.23 -20.77 0.22
CA SER A 599 12.37 -20.84 1.41
C SER A 599 10.89 -20.65 1.11
N LEU A 600 10.58 -19.86 0.08
CA LEU A 600 9.21 -19.56 -0.35
C LEU A 600 9.12 -19.71 -1.87
N VAL A 601 8.10 -20.44 -2.33
CA VAL A 601 7.87 -20.69 -3.76
C VAL A 601 6.39 -20.53 -4.05
N ASN A 602 6.04 -19.76 -5.07
CA ASN A 602 4.65 -19.60 -5.50
C ASN A 602 4.50 -19.66 -7.03
N GLY A 603 3.24 -19.65 -7.47
CA GLY A 603 2.86 -19.55 -8.88
C GLY A 603 1.82 -20.61 -9.26
N PRO A 604 1.32 -20.56 -10.51
CA PRO A 604 0.26 -21.45 -10.98
C PRO A 604 0.61 -22.94 -10.90
N GLY A 605 1.91 -23.29 -10.89
CA GLY A 605 2.35 -24.67 -10.72
C GLY A 605 2.12 -25.22 -9.30
N VAL A 606 2.03 -24.33 -8.31
CA VAL A 606 1.71 -24.69 -6.91
C VAL A 606 0.19 -24.85 -6.77
N MET A 607 -0.56 -23.77 -7.04
CA MET A 607 -2.02 -23.70 -6.89
C MET A 607 -2.56 -22.44 -7.59
N CYS A 608 -3.86 -22.41 -7.89
CA CYS A 608 -4.52 -21.24 -8.47
C CYS A 608 -4.66 -20.09 -7.46
N ASP A 609 -4.72 -18.85 -7.97
CA ASP A 609 -4.97 -17.65 -7.17
C ASP A 609 -6.36 -17.70 -6.52
N LEU A 610 -6.48 -17.16 -5.30
CA LEU A 610 -7.71 -17.14 -4.51
C LEU A 610 -8.20 -15.71 -4.28
N ALA A 611 -9.51 -15.54 -4.08
CA ALA A 611 -10.10 -14.26 -3.69
C ALA A 611 -9.73 -13.86 -2.25
N HIS A 612 -9.55 -14.84 -1.36
CA HIS A 612 -9.17 -14.64 0.05
C HIS A 612 -7.98 -15.55 0.43
N PRO A 613 -7.08 -15.10 1.33
CA PRO A 613 -5.89 -15.83 1.73
C PRO A 613 -6.21 -16.89 2.79
N ARG A 614 -7.20 -17.75 2.53
CA ARG A 614 -7.63 -18.80 3.45
C ARG A 614 -7.08 -20.15 2.95
N PRO A 615 -6.49 -20.97 3.85
CA PRO A 615 -6.11 -22.32 3.46
C PRO A 615 -7.37 -23.09 3.07
N ALA A 616 -7.28 -23.92 2.04
CA ALA A 616 -8.36 -24.84 1.68
C ALA A 616 -8.72 -25.66 2.93
N THR A 617 -9.98 -25.54 3.38
CA THR A 617 -10.47 -26.40 4.45
C THR A 617 -10.37 -27.84 3.96
N ALA A 618 -9.83 -28.75 4.76
CA ALA A 618 -9.57 -30.13 4.36
C ALA A 618 -10.81 -30.87 3.79
N ASN A 619 -12.02 -30.36 4.02
CA ASN A 619 -13.26 -30.90 3.48
C ASN A 619 -13.51 -30.60 1.99
N THR A 620 -12.82 -29.63 1.37
CA THR A 620 -13.04 -29.28 -0.06
C THR A 620 -12.07 -29.94 -1.02
N ALA A 621 -11.14 -30.79 -0.55
CA ALA A 621 -10.16 -31.49 -1.41
C ALA A 621 -10.56 -32.95 -1.72
N ALA A 622 -11.73 -33.37 -1.25
CA ALA A 622 -12.30 -34.71 -1.49
C ALA A 622 -13.47 -34.70 -2.49
N GLU A 623 -13.79 -33.54 -3.07
CA GLU A 623 -14.59 -33.36 -4.29
C GLU A 623 -13.65 -33.00 -5.44
#